data_AF-A0A935U5G0-F1
#
_entry.id   AF-A0A935U5G0-F1
#
_cell.length_a   1.000
_cell.length_b   1.000
_cell.length_c   1.000
_cell.angle_alpha   90.00
_cell.angle_beta   90.00
_cell.angle_gamma   90.00
#
_symmetry.space_group_name_H-M   'P 1'
#
loop_
_entity.id
_entity.type
_entity.pdbx_description
1 polymer ?
#
loop_
_entity_poly.entity_id
_entity_poly.type
_entity_poly.pdbx_seq_one_letter_code
_entity_poly.pdbx_strand_id
1 'polypeptide(L)'
;MVVYHGTSEKGLSGDAFSKDLLGAVTKSRSAKAGFYFVANKDAAAGYSRLANSKPVQDLIDKSNAAERAGKFDLANRLMVQAEKLEQTASPKENVVGAYLSIQKPFEFDASEQRFLDIQNEIHDAIREAKTGGYDGIVFRNLIDNADWGANAHLTTGLPLSQPKSNPPPGTPGLLTQRTRAFCIRRNGLKAIRPCSRTVGMSHWRNYQNSNAFTVDG
;
A
#
# COMPACT_ATOMS: atom_id res chain seq x y z
N MET A 1 -1.43 -8.65 12.80
CA MET A 1 -1.63 -9.31 11.49
C MET A 1 -0.46 -9.01 10.56
N VAL A 2 -0.08 -9.95 9.69
CA VAL A 2 0.94 -9.73 8.65
C VAL A 2 0.30 -9.07 7.44
N VAL A 3 0.93 -8.02 6.92
CA VAL A 3 0.52 -7.32 5.71
C VAL A 3 1.73 -6.93 4.88
N TYR A 4 1.49 -6.47 3.66
CA TYR A 4 2.50 -6.08 2.69
C TYR A 4 2.23 -4.69 2.13
N HIS A 5 3.30 -3.95 1.87
CA HIS A 5 3.27 -2.63 1.23
C HIS A 5 4.25 -2.61 0.06
N GLY A 6 3.75 -2.27 -1.13
CA GLY A 6 4.59 -2.03 -2.30
C GLY A 6 5.18 -0.64 -2.23
N THR A 7 6.51 -0.54 -2.31
CA THR A 7 7.22 0.75 -2.32
C THR A 7 8.20 0.80 -3.49
N SER A 8 8.81 1.95 -3.72
CA SER A 8 9.85 2.08 -4.73
C SER A 8 11.07 1.21 -4.40
N GLU A 9 11.95 0.98 -5.36
CA GLU A 9 13.20 0.23 -5.16
C GLU A 9 14.08 0.83 -4.05
N LYS A 10 13.97 2.13 -3.79
CA LYS A 10 14.66 2.83 -2.70
C LYS A 10 14.15 2.44 -1.32
N GLY A 11 12.97 1.82 -1.25
CA GLY A 11 12.36 1.35 -0.02
C GLY A 11 11.84 2.46 0.88
N LEU A 12 11.77 2.14 2.17
CA LEU A 12 11.44 3.09 3.23
C LEU A 12 12.71 3.80 3.71
N SER A 13 12.63 5.10 3.95
CA SER A 13 13.71 5.82 4.63
C SER A 13 13.76 5.42 6.10
N GLY A 14 14.89 4.87 6.57
CA GLY A 14 15.07 4.44 7.96
C GLY A 14 14.06 3.38 8.43
N ASP A 15 13.56 2.55 7.50
CA ASP A 15 12.53 1.53 7.77
C ASP A 15 11.22 2.10 8.36
N ALA A 16 10.91 3.37 8.07
CA ALA A 16 9.75 4.08 8.60
C ALA A 16 8.77 4.53 7.50
N PHE A 17 7.49 4.48 7.84
CA PHE A 17 6.42 5.07 7.03
C PHE A 17 6.33 6.58 7.33
N SER A 18 6.66 7.42 6.34
CA SER A 18 6.62 8.88 6.49
C SER A 18 5.30 9.47 6.00
N LYS A 19 4.70 10.34 6.82
CA LYS A 19 3.47 11.07 6.47
C LYS A 19 3.69 12.02 5.29
N ASP A 20 4.92 12.49 5.11
CA ASP A 20 5.30 13.40 4.02
C ASP A 20 5.23 12.72 2.65
N LEU A 21 5.18 11.38 2.64
CA LEU A 21 5.10 10.58 1.42
C LEU A 21 3.67 10.08 1.11
N LEU A 22 2.67 10.47 1.90
CA LEU A 22 1.27 10.08 1.68
C LEU A 22 0.76 10.60 0.32
N GLY A 23 0.25 9.69 -0.52
CA GLY A 23 -0.24 10.03 -1.84
C GLY A 23 0.82 10.53 -2.83
N ALA A 24 2.12 10.36 -2.55
CA ALA A 24 3.19 10.88 -3.40
C ALA A 24 3.18 10.27 -4.82
N VAL A 25 2.68 9.04 -4.97
CA VAL A 25 2.59 8.33 -6.25
C VAL A 25 1.27 8.64 -6.95
N THR A 26 0.13 8.25 -6.35
CA THR A 26 -1.19 8.31 -7.03
C THR A 26 -1.87 9.67 -6.94
N LYS A 27 -1.45 10.55 -6.02
CA LYS A 27 -2.06 11.86 -5.73
C LYS A 27 -3.53 11.83 -5.31
N SER A 28 -4.13 10.63 -5.17
CA SER A 28 -5.55 10.48 -4.84
C SER A 28 -5.86 10.98 -3.43
N ARG A 29 -7.10 11.44 -3.22
CA ARG A 29 -7.55 11.95 -1.90
C ARG A 29 -7.46 10.89 -0.81
N SER A 30 -7.81 9.65 -1.15
CA SER A 30 -7.70 8.50 -0.24
C SER A 30 -6.23 8.20 0.08
N ALA A 31 -5.33 8.16 -0.92
CA ALA A 31 -3.91 7.88 -0.69
C ALA A 31 -3.20 8.90 0.20
N LYS A 32 -3.68 10.15 0.25
CA LYS A 32 -3.21 11.19 1.17
C LYS A 32 -3.67 10.99 2.61
N ALA A 33 -4.64 10.10 2.84
CA ALA A 33 -5.30 9.96 4.14
C ALA A 33 -4.60 8.96 5.08
N GLY A 34 -3.74 8.08 4.58
CA GLY A 34 -2.98 7.12 5.38
C GLY A 34 -2.16 6.13 4.56
N PHE A 35 -1.48 5.21 5.23
CA PHE A 35 -0.66 4.18 4.59
C PHE A 35 -1.51 2.99 4.20
N TYR A 36 -1.32 2.49 2.98
CA TYR A 36 -2.09 1.38 2.43
C TYR A 36 -1.28 0.09 2.47
N PHE A 37 -1.93 -0.97 2.95
CA PHE A 37 -1.37 -2.30 2.99
C PHE A 37 -2.33 -3.30 2.37
N VAL A 38 -1.80 -4.37 1.82
CA VAL A 38 -2.56 -5.52 1.33
C VAL A 38 -2.03 -6.78 2.00
N ALA A 39 -2.90 -7.75 2.29
CA ALA A 39 -2.47 -9.05 2.84
C ALA A 39 -1.87 -10.02 1.80
N ASN A 40 -1.99 -9.75 0.50
CA ASN A 40 -1.36 -10.55 -0.57
C ASN A 40 -0.07 -9.86 -1.05
N LYS A 41 1.04 -10.60 -1.06
CA LYS A 41 2.36 -10.07 -1.44
C LYS A 41 2.44 -9.71 -2.93
N ASP A 42 1.81 -10.49 -3.81
CA ASP A 42 1.84 -10.26 -5.27
C ASP A 42 1.03 -9.00 -5.64
N ALA A 43 -0.08 -8.76 -4.95
CA ALA A 43 -0.81 -7.49 -5.06
C ALA A 43 0.06 -6.31 -4.65
N ALA A 44 0.83 -6.43 -3.55
CA ALA A 44 1.78 -5.41 -3.13
C ALA A 44 2.90 -5.18 -4.16
N ALA A 45 3.36 -6.22 -4.86
CA ALA A 45 4.34 -6.09 -5.93
C ALA A 45 3.82 -5.19 -7.07
N GLY A 46 2.54 -5.27 -7.42
CA GLY A 46 1.91 -4.35 -8.37
C GLY A 46 2.07 -2.88 -7.95
N TYR A 47 1.81 -2.57 -6.68
CA TYR A 47 2.01 -1.21 -6.15
C TYR A 47 3.48 -0.78 -6.12
N SER A 48 4.41 -1.73 -5.96
CA SER A 48 5.84 -1.43 -6.07
C SER A 48 6.23 -1.01 -7.48
N ARG A 49 5.74 -1.71 -8.51
CA ARG A 49 5.94 -1.31 -9.91
C ARG A 49 5.36 0.07 -10.19
N LEU A 50 4.16 0.36 -9.70
CA LEU A 50 3.56 1.69 -9.79
C LEU A 50 4.36 2.76 -9.04
N ALA A 51 4.92 2.46 -7.87
CA ALA A 51 5.79 3.40 -7.16
C ALA A 51 7.08 3.70 -7.94
N ASN A 52 7.61 2.69 -8.64
CA ASN A 52 8.81 2.82 -9.47
C ASN A 52 8.58 3.61 -10.77
N SER A 53 7.36 3.71 -11.28
CA SER A 53 7.05 4.54 -12.46
C SER A 53 6.94 6.03 -12.15
N LYS A 54 6.89 6.42 -10.87
CA LYS A 54 6.74 7.82 -10.44
C LYS A 54 7.75 8.79 -11.08
N PRO A 55 9.06 8.51 -11.15
CA PRO A 55 10.01 9.44 -11.77
C PRO A 55 9.72 9.73 -13.24
N VAL A 56 9.26 8.73 -14.00
CA VAL A 56 8.80 8.89 -15.39
C VAL A 56 7.54 9.76 -15.41
N GLN A 57 6.55 9.45 -14.57
CA GLN A 57 5.32 10.24 -14.47
C GLN A 57 5.59 11.70 -14.07
N ASP A 58 6.53 11.96 -13.17
CA ASP A 58 6.91 13.30 -12.75
C ASP A 58 7.52 14.12 -13.91
N LEU A 59 8.23 13.48 -14.85
CA LEU A 59 8.74 14.12 -16.07
C LEU A 59 7.60 14.43 -17.06
N ILE A 60 6.68 13.48 -17.24
CA ILE A 60 5.49 13.67 -18.08
C ILE A 60 4.61 14.81 -17.55
N ASP A 61 4.36 14.85 -16.24
CA ASP A 61 3.57 15.90 -15.60
C ASP A 61 4.20 17.28 -15.78
N LYS A 62 5.54 17.37 -15.66
CA LYS A 62 6.30 18.60 -15.93
C LYS A 62 6.24 18.99 -17.41
N SER A 63 6.29 18.03 -18.32
CA SER A 63 6.14 18.25 -19.76
C SER A 63 4.77 18.88 -20.06
N ASN A 64 3.70 18.25 -19.59
CA ASN A 64 2.33 18.75 -19.76
C ASN A 64 2.14 20.16 -19.17
N ALA A 65 2.78 20.45 -18.04
CA ALA A 65 2.77 21.79 -17.45
C ALA A 65 3.53 22.83 -18.30
N ALA A 66 4.67 22.45 -18.90
CA ALA A 66 5.43 23.31 -19.81
C ALA A 66 4.66 23.60 -21.10
N GLU A 67 3.98 22.60 -21.67
CA GLU A 67 3.14 22.74 -22.86
C GLU A 67 1.97 23.70 -22.61
N ARG A 68 1.24 23.53 -21.50
CA ARG A 68 0.18 24.47 -21.09
C ARG A 68 0.68 25.90 -20.90
N ALA A 69 1.97 26.08 -20.63
CA ALA A 69 2.62 27.38 -20.49
C ALA A 69 3.24 27.90 -21.81
N GLY A 70 3.03 27.23 -22.95
CA GLY A 70 3.57 27.60 -24.26
C GLY A 70 5.08 27.34 -24.42
N LYS A 71 5.70 26.59 -23.50
CA LYS A 71 7.14 26.28 -23.50
C LYS A 71 7.42 24.95 -24.21
N PHE A 72 7.12 24.89 -25.50
CA PHE A 72 7.14 23.63 -26.27
C PHE A 72 8.53 22.95 -26.30
N ASP A 73 9.62 23.71 -26.41
CA ASP A 73 10.98 23.15 -26.39
C ASP A 73 11.30 22.44 -25.06
N LEU A 74 10.82 23.00 -23.94
CA LEU A 74 10.98 22.41 -22.63
C LEU A 74 10.12 21.14 -22.48
N ALA A 75 8.87 21.19 -22.96
CA ALA A 75 7.98 20.03 -22.97
C ALA A 75 8.62 18.86 -23.74
N ASN A 76 9.07 19.10 -24.97
CA ASN A 76 9.74 18.09 -25.79
C ASN A 76 10.98 17.51 -25.08
N ARG A 77 11.83 18.35 -24.48
CA ARG A 77 13.01 17.89 -23.72
C ARG A 77 12.64 16.99 -22.55
N LEU A 78 11.58 17.34 -21.80
CA LEU A 78 11.12 16.56 -20.65
C LEU A 78 10.53 15.21 -21.09
N MET A 79 9.83 15.18 -22.23
CA MET A 79 9.31 13.93 -22.80
C MET A 79 10.44 12.98 -23.22
N VAL A 80 11.45 13.49 -23.94
CA VAL A 80 12.64 12.69 -24.30
C VAL A 80 13.36 12.15 -23.06
N GLN A 81 13.42 12.93 -21.97
CA GLN A 81 13.96 12.44 -20.69
C GLN A 81 13.11 11.32 -20.08
N ALA A 82 11.78 11.43 -20.16
CA ALA A 82 10.86 10.41 -19.67
C ALA A 82 11.03 9.10 -20.44
N GLU A 83 11.05 9.16 -21.78
CA GLU A 83 11.27 8.00 -22.65
C GLU A 83 12.62 7.33 -22.38
N LYS A 84 13.69 8.11 -22.28
CA LYS A 84 15.03 7.58 -21.96
C LYS A 84 15.06 6.91 -20.60
N LEU A 85 14.39 7.51 -19.61
CA LEU A 85 14.31 6.93 -18.27
C LEU A 85 13.53 5.62 -18.29
N GLU A 86 12.39 5.57 -18.99
CA GLU A 86 11.58 4.35 -19.13
C GLU A 86 12.36 3.23 -19.84
N GLN A 87 13.09 3.53 -20.92
CA GLN A 87 13.90 2.56 -21.66
C GLN A 87 15.05 1.97 -20.84
N THR A 88 15.61 2.75 -19.92
CA THR A 88 16.79 2.36 -19.12
C THR A 88 16.42 1.85 -17.73
N ALA A 89 15.22 2.16 -17.26
CA ALA A 89 14.74 1.73 -15.95
C ALA A 89 14.45 0.23 -15.97
N SER A 90 15.11 -0.50 -15.07
CA SER A 90 14.76 -1.89 -14.72
C SER A 90 14.60 -1.98 -13.21
N PRO A 91 13.62 -1.24 -12.65
CA PRO A 91 13.52 -1.06 -11.22
C PRO A 91 13.08 -2.37 -10.58
N LYS A 92 13.74 -2.73 -9.47
CA LYS A 92 13.40 -3.96 -8.75
C LYS A 92 12.13 -3.74 -7.93
N GLU A 93 11.28 -4.77 -7.90
CA GLU A 93 10.14 -4.80 -6.99
C GLU A 93 10.64 -4.82 -5.54
N ASN A 94 10.02 -4.00 -4.72
CA ASN A 94 10.30 -3.88 -3.31
C ASN A 94 9.00 -3.95 -2.51
N VAL A 95 8.79 -5.08 -1.86
CA VAL A 95 7.62 -5.35 -1.02
C VAL A 95 8.06 -5.45 0.42
N VAL A 96 7.56 -4.53 1.25
CA VAL A 96 7.83 -4.48 2.69
C VAL A 96 6.76 -5.25 3.43
N GLY A 97 7.16 -6.26 4.20
CA GLY A 97 6.30 -6.91 5.18
C GLY A 97 6.16 -6.04 6.44
N ALA A 98 4.95 -5.91 6.95
CA ALA A 98 4.67 -5.18 8.18
C ALA A 98 3.71 -5.96 9.08
N TYR A 99 3.77 -5.67 10.37
CA TYR A 99 2.82 -6.18 11.35
C TYR A 99 1.92 -5.04 11.80
N LEU A 100 0.61 -5.20 11.57
CA LEU A 100 -0.38 -4.25 12.07
C LEU A 100 -0.96 -4.77 13.39
N SER A 101 -1.01 -3.89 14.39
CA SER A 101 -1.67 -4.10 15.67
C SER A 101 -2.93 -3.24 15.74
N ILE A 102 -3.92 -3.60 14.92
CA ILE A 102 -5.25 -2.97 14.89
C ILE A 102 -6.13 -3.72 15.91
N GLN A 103 -6.67 -2.99 16.88
CA GLN A 103 -7.52 -3.49 17.96
C GLN A 103 -8.99 -3.17 17.73
N LYS A 104 -9.29 -2.01 17.12
CA LYS A 104 -10.64 -1.52 16.85
C LYS A 104 -10.77 -1.04 15.38
N PRO A 105 -10.82 -1.98 14.42
CA PRO A 105 -10.97 -1.63 13.02
C PRO A 105 -12.36 -1.06 12.73
N PHE A 106 -12.42 -0.07 11.82
CA PHE A 106 -13.62 0.20 11.04
C PHE A 106 -13.64 -0.76 9.85
N GLU A 107 -14.72 -1.50 9.62
CA GLU A 107 -14.83 -2.39 8.47
C GLU A 107 -15.74 -1.78 7.41
N PHE A 108 -15.27 -1.74 6.16
CA PHE A 108 -16.02 -1.26 5.00
C PHE A 108 -16.05 -2.36 3.94
N ASP A 109 -17.24 -2.78 3.53
CA ASP A 109 -17.43 -3.76 2.45
C ASP A 109 -17.71 -3.05 1.13
N ALA A 110 -16.77 -3.18 0.19
CA ALA A 110 -16.88 -2.60 -1.15
C ALA A 110 -17.75 -3.41 -2.11
N SER A 111 -18.32 -4.56 -1.68
CA SER A 111 -19.28 -5.33 -2.48
C SER A 111 -18.78 -5.69 -3.89
N GLU A 112 -17.50 -6.03 -4.01
CA GLU A 112 -16.81 -6.35 -5.29
C GLU A 112 -16.74 -5.18 -6.28
N GLN A 113 -16.91 -3.94 -5.83
CA GLN A 113 -16.79 -2.75 -6.67
C GLN A 113 -15.32 -2.36 -6.88
N ARG A 114 -15.05 -1.73 -8.04
CA ARG A 114 -13.71 -1.22 -8.35
C ARG A 114 -13.44 0.05 -7.55
N PHE A 115 -12.19 0.23 -7.14
CA PHE A 115 -11.75 1.46 -6.45
C PHE A 115 -12.20 2.72 -7.20
N LEU A 116 -12.07 2.72 -8.54
CA LEU A 116 -12.43 3.86 -9.37
C LEU A 116 -13.92 4.22 -9.32
N ASP A 117 -14.79 3.23 -9.11
CA ASP A 117 -16.26 3.40 -9.10
C ASP A 117 -16.75 3.94 -7.76
N ILE A 118 -16.01 3.68 -6.67
CA ILE A 118 -16.40 4.04 -5.29
C ILE A 118 -15.36 4.87 -4.53
N GLN A 119 -14.63 5.73 -5.24
CA GLN A 119 -13.59 6.55 -4.61
C GLN A 119 -14.13 7.49 -3.52
N ASN A 120 -15.36 7.98 -3.69
CA ASN A 120 -15.97 8.90 -2.74
C ASN A 120 -16.36 8.18 -1.45
N GLU A 121 -16.96 7.01 -1.57
CA GLU A 121 -17.40 6.13 -0.50
C GLU A 121 -16.20 5.64 0.31
N ILE A 122 -15.10 5.27 -0.37
CA ILE A 122 -13.84 4.93 0.29
C ILE A 122 -13.29 6.12 1.08
N HIS A 123 -13.34 7.32 0.50
CA HIS A 123 -12.89 8.54 1.19
C HIS A 123 -13.74 8.85 2.43
N ASP A 124 -15.05 8.72 2.31
CA ASP A 124 -16.00 8.93 3.40
C ASP A 124 -15.84 7.89 4.50
N ALA A 125 -15.65 6.62 4.15
CA ALA A 125 -15.36 5.55 5.10
C ALA A 125 -14.06 5.82 5.88
N ILE A 126 -13.00 6.32 5.22
CA ILE A 126 -11.76 6.72 5.91
C ILE A 126 -12.01 7.89 6.86
N ARG A 127 -12.80 8.88 6.44
CA ARG A 127 -13.16 10.03 7.28
C ARG A 127 -13.96 9.58 8.51
N GLU A 128 -14.95 8.72 8.32
CA GLU A 128 -15.77 8.15 9.38
C GLU A 128 -14.92 7.34 10.37
N ALA A 129 -14.02 6.47 9.87
CA ALA A 129 -13.10 5.73 10.70
C ALA A 129 -12.23 6.66 11.59
N LYS A 130 -11.78 7.79 11.03
CA LYS A 130 -11.01 8.79 11.78
C LYS A 130 -11.85 9.50 12.84
N THR A 131 -13.06 9.94 12.50
CA THR A 131 -13.93 10.69 13.43
C THR A 131 -14.53 9.78 14.50
N GLY A 132 -14.77 8.50 14.20
CA GLY A 132 -15.30 7.50 15.12
C GLY A 132 -14.26 6.90 16.09
N GLY A 133 -13.01 7.37 16.05
CA GLY A 133 -11.95 6.92 16.95
C GLY A 133 -11.51 5.47 16.71
N TYR A 134 -11.61 4.98 15.47
CA TYR A 134 -11.07 3.68 15.08
C TYR A 134 -9.55 3.79 14.88
N ASP A 135 -8.82 2.69 15.10
CA ASP A 135 -7.35 2.66 14.98
C ASP A 135 -6.86 2.23 13.59
N GLY A 136 -7.78 1.81 12.74
CA GLY A 136 -7.59 1.59 11.31
C GLY A 136 -8.90 1.32 10.59
N ILE A 137 -8.84 1.23 9.27
CA ILE A 137 -9.95 0.77 8.41
C ILE A 137 -9.53 -0.49 7.65
N VAL A 138 -10.48 -1.40 7.48
CA VAL A 138 -10.35 -2.65 6.71
C VAL A 138 -11.33 -2.60 5.55
N PHE A 139 -10.81 -2.55 4.33
CA PHE A 139 -11.64 -2.69 3.12
C PHE A 139 -11.76 -4.18 2.78
N ARG A 140 -13.00 -4.65 2.63
CA ARG A 140 -13.35 -6.00 2.18
C ARG A 140 -13.90 -5.93 0.77
N ASN A 141 -13.60 -6.95 -0.05
CA ASN A 141 -14.15 -7.10 -1.41
C ASN A 141 -13.93 -5.87 -2.31
N LEU A 142 -12.83 -5.16 -2.14
CA LEU A 142 -12.51 -4.00 -2.97
C LEU A 142 -11.65 -4.46 -4.15
N ILE A 143 -12.07 -4.20 -5.39
CA ILE A 143 -11.25 -4.47 -6.57
C ILE A 143 -10.33 -3.27 -6.80
N ASP A 144 -9.05 -3.40 -6.43
CA ASP A 144 -8.05 -2.32 -6.57
C ASP A 144 -6.73 -2.84 -7.16
N ASN A 145 -6.44 -2.52 -8.41
CA ASN A 145 -5.25 -3.00 -9.10
C ASN A 145 -4.32 -1.84 -9.46
N ALA A 146 -3.04 -1.97 -9.09
CA ALA A 146 -1.99 -1.03 -9.50
C ALA A 146 -1.62 -1.16 -10.99
N ASP A 147 -1.91 -2.31 -11.60
CA ASP A 147 -1.66 -2.62 -13.00
C ASP A 147 -2.94 -2.40 -13.81
N TRP A 148 -2.90 -1.51 -14.80
CA TRP A 148 -4.01 -1.03 -15.65
C TRP A 148 -4.70 -2.11 -16.53
N GLY A 149 -4.62 -3.39 -16.17
CA GLY A 149 -5.19 -4.47 -16.99
C GLY A 149 -5.23 -5.85 -16.34
N ALA A 150 -4.50 -6.07 -15.24
CA ALA A 150 -4.70 -7.28 -14.44
C ALA A 150 -5.95 -7.07 -13.59
N ASN A 151 -7.10 -7.60 -13.99
CA ASN A 151 -8.28 -7.76 -13.13
C ASN A 151 -7.95 -8.74 -11.98
N ALA A 152 -6.96 -8.39 -11.16
CA ALA A 152 -6.68 -9.05 -9.92
C ALA A 152 -7.84 -8.69 -9.01
N HIS A 153 -8.81 -9.60 -8.96
CA HIS A 153 -9.74 -9.71 -7.87
C HIS A 153 -8.95 -9.61 -6.56
N LEU A 154 -8.98 -8.44 -5.91
CA LEU A 154 -8.78 -8.35 -4.46
C LEU A 154 -10.07 -8.88 -3.81
N THR A 155 -10.35 -10.17 -4.04
CA THR A 155 -11.53 -10.84 -3.53
C THR A 155 -11.24 -11.39 -2.13
N THR A 156 -12.13 -11.07 -1.19
CA THR A 156 -12.21 -11.72 0.12
C THR A 156 -13.62 -11.95 0.62
N GLY A 157 -14.25 -13.04 0.18
CA GLY A 157 -15.29 -13.65 1.00
C GLY A 157 -14.67 -14.38 2.20
N LEU A 158 -15.28 -14.36 3.39
CA LEU A 158 -16.13 -15.46 3.88
C LEU A 158 -17.37 -14.78 4.47
N PRO A 159 -18.57 -15.33 4.24
CA PRO A 159 -19.84 -14.72 4.65
C PRO A 159 -20.05 -14.83 6.16
N LEU A 160 -20.70 -13.80 6.72
CA LEU A 160 -21.39 -13.88 8.00
C LEU A 160 -22.76 -14.54 7.80
N SER A 161 -22.80 -15.87 7.76
CA SER A 161 -23.93 -16.69 8.25
C SER A 161 -23.57 -18.18 8.17
N GLN A 162 -23.89 -18.93 9.22
CA GLN A 162 -23.70 -20.38 9.24
C GLN A 162 -24.78 -21.10 8.42
N PRO A 163 -24.45 -22.18 7.70
CA PRO A 163 -25.35 -23.30 7.53
C PRO A 163 -25.06 -24.36 8.59
N LYS A 164 -26.10 -24.72 9.36
CA LYS A 164 -26.17 -26.02 10.04
C LYS A 164 -26.29 -27.11 8.96
N SER A 165 -25.24 -27.91 8.76
CA SER A 165 -25.31 -29.35 8.44
C SER A 165 -23.92 -29.92 8.12
N ASN A 166 -23.66 -31.14 8.56
CA ASN A 166 -22.40 -31.87 8.39
C ASN A 166 -22.12 -32.18 6.92
N PRO A 167 -20.92 -31.89 6.36
CA PRO A 167 -20.51 -32.44 5.08
C PRO A 167 -19.95 -33.88 5.23
N PRO A 168 -20.12 -34.74 4.22
CA PRO A 168 -19.54 -36.09 4.22
C PRO A 168 -18.01 -36.06 4.07
N PRO A 169 -17.30 -37.08 4.58
CA PRO A 169 -15.84 -37.14 4.50
C PRO A 169 -15.40 -37.52 3.09
N GLY A 170 -14.53 -36.70 2.46
CA GLY A 170 -13.81 -37.17 1.27
C GLY A 170 -13.40 -36.16 0.19
N THR A 171 -13.10 -34.90 0.49
CA THR A 171 -12.50 -34.02 -0.53
C THR A 171 -11.31 -33.25 0.03
N PRO A 172 -10.07 -33.45 -0.50
CA PRO A 172 -8.93 -32.63 -0.14
C PRO A 172 -9.07 -31.27 -0.83
N GLY A 173 -9.65 -30.30 -0.11
CA GLY A 173 -9.68 -28.91 -0.55
C GLY A 173 -8.33 -28.23 -0.32
N LEU A 174 -7.68 -27.78 -1.40
CA LEU A 174 -6.58 -26.83 -1.32
C LEU A 174 -7.04 -25.56 -0.60
N LEU A 175 -6.37 -25.24 0.50
CA LEU A 175 -6.55 -23.98 1.23
C LEU A 175 -5.99 -22.80 0.42
N THR A 176 -6.86 -21.95 -0.11
CA THR A 176 -6.49 -20.63 -0.65
C THR A 176 -6.88 -19.53 0.35
N GLN A 177 -5.87 -18.77 0.81
CA GLN A 177 -5.97 -17.74 1.84
C GLN A 177 -6.45 -16.38 1.26
N ARG A 178 -7.18 -15.61 2.09
CA ARG A 178 -8.04 -14.45 1.74
C ARG A 178 -7.44 -13.13 2.31
N THR A 179 -7.44 -12.03 1.55
CA THR A 179 -6.70 -10.75 1.76
C THR A 179 -7.48 -9.44 2.09
N ARG A 180 -7.09 -8.73 3.16
CA ARG A 180 -7.66 -7.42 3.56
C ARG A 180 -6.78 -6.23 3.11
N ALA A 181 -7.37 -5.06 2.78
CA ALA A 181 -6.63 -3.81 2.60
C ALA A 181 -6.81 -2.89 3.82
N PHE A 182 -5.71 -2.28 4.30
CA PHE A 182 -5.70 -1.53 5.56
C PHE A 182 -5.22 -0.09 5.40
N CYS A 183 -5.85 0.84 6.11
CA CYS A 183 -5.35 2.19 6.32
C CYS A 183 -5.29 2.51 7.82
N ILE A 184 -4.14 2.96 8.31
CA ILE A 184 -3.87 3.21 9.74
C ILE A 184 -3.58 4.69 9.99
N ARG A 185 -4.09 5.20 11.12
CA ARG A 185 -3.63 6.45 11.75
C ARG A 185 -2.88 6.13 13.05
N ARG A 186 -1.54 6.29 13.07
CA ARG A 186 -0.73 6.64 14.26
C ARG A 186 0.75 6.87 13.92
N ASN A 187 1.41 7.71 14.70
CA ASN A 187 2.86 7.92 14.68
C ASN A 187 3.57 6.60 15.07
N GLY A 188 4.60 6.18 14.32
CA GLY A 188 5.54 5.14 14.77
C GLY A 188 5.37 3.72 14.24
N LEU A 189 4.86 3.51 13.00
CA LEU A 189 4.99 2.21 12.34
C LEU A 189 6.46 1.99 11.93
N LYS A 190 7.15 1.09 12.62
CA LYS A 190 8.47 0.56 12.19
C LYS A 190 8.25 -0.68 11.34
N ALA A 191 8.79 -0.68 10.12
CA ALA A 191 8.93 -1.91 9.36
C ALA A 191 9.99 -2.80 10.01
N ILE A 192 9.77 -4.12 9.99
CA ILE A 192 10.77 -5.08 10.48
C ILE A 192 11.39 -5.71 9.24
N ARG A 193 12.72 -5.63 9.12
CA ARG A 193 13.44 -6.38 8.08
C ARG A 193 13.31 -7.88 8.36
N PRO A 194 13.04 -8.73 7.35
CA PRO A 194 13.20 -10.17 7.54
C PRO A 194 14.63 -10.41 7.99
N CYS A 195 14.76 -11.04 9.16
CA CYS A 195 16.04 -11.41 9.73
C CYS A 195 16.73 -12.36 8.75
N SER A 196 17.63 -11.86 7.91
CA SER A 196 18.47 -12.72 7.08
C SER A 196 19.37 -13.47 8.04
N ARG A 197 19.00 -14.72 8.35
CA ARG A 197 19.84 -15.67 9.07
C ARG A 197 21.10 -15.91 8.24
N THR A 198 22.12 -15.10 8.45
CA THR A 198 23.49 -15.59 8.39
C THR A 198 23.80 -16.03 9.81
N VAL A 199 23.84 -17.34 10.02
CA VAL A 199 24.18 -17.93 11.32
C VAL A 199 25.64 -17.58 11.61
N GLY A 200 25.85 -16.61 12.48
CA GLY A 200 27.13 -16.30 13.10
C GLY A 200 26.88 -16.08 14.59
N MET A 201 27.10 -17.13 15.38
CA MET A 201 27.02 -17.09 16.84
C MET A 201 27.99 -16.04 17.38
N SER A 202 27.51 -15.07 18.17
CA SER A 202 28.06 -14.74 19.50
C SER A 202 27.46 -13.45 20.09
N HIS A 203 27.08 -13.55 21.37
CA HIS A 203 26.95 -12.51 22.38
C HIS A 203 25.85 -11.43 22.23
N TRP A 204 24.79 -11.64 23.00
CA TRP A 204 23.93 -10.60 23.56
C TRP A 204 24.71 -9.63 24.45
N ARG A 205 24.56 -8.31 24.22
CA ARG A 205 24.64 -7.28 25.26
C ARG A 205 23.64 -6.14 25.02
N ASN A 206 22.98 -5.80 26.13
CA ASN A 206 22.12 -4.67 26.46
C ASN A 206 22.22 -3.40 25.60
N TYR A 207 21.06 -2.84 25.25
CA TYR A 207 20.88 -1.39 25.12
C TYR A 207 19.54 -0.96 25.75
N GLN A 208 19.62 -0.29 26.90
CA GLN A 208 18.60 0.58 27.48
C GLN A 208 18.87 2.03 27.07
N ASN A 209 17.80 2.84 27.03
CA ASN A 209 17.73 4.30 26.95
C ASN A 209 18.13 4.95 25.61
N SER A 210 17.52 6.02 25.10
CA SER A 210 16.35 6.85 25.45
C SER A 210 16.14 7.83 24.27
N ASN A 211 14.90 8.30 24.07
CA ASN A 211 14.53 9.70 23.78
C ASN A 211 13.18 9.75 23.04
N ALA A 212 12.15 10.07 23.80
CA ALA A 212 10.88 10.58 23.30
C ALA A 212 11.05 12.08 23.05
N PHE A 213 10.60 12.54 21.88
CA PHE A 213 10.35 13.95 21.62
C PHE A 213 8.93 14.07 21.08
N THR A 214 8.07 14.72 21.86
CA THR A 214 6.75 15.19 21.47
C THR A 214 6.84 16.68 21.22
N VAL A 215 6.32 17.13 20.08
CA VAL A 215 5.91 18.52 19.90
C VAL A 215 4.51 18.47 19.31
N ASP A 216 3.53 18.88 20.12
CA ASP A 216 2.16 19.16 19.71
C ASP A 216 2.09 20.58 19.11
N GLY A 217 1.23 20.72 18.11
CA GLY A 217 0.90 21.95 17.39
C GLY A 217 0.06 21.63 16.16
#